data_AF-A0A239JF45-F1
#
_entry.id   AF-A0A239JF45-F1
#
_cell.length_a   1.000
_cell.length_b   1.000
_cell.length_c   1.000
_cell.angle_alpha   90.00
_cell.angle_beta   90.00
_cell.angle_gamma   90.00
#
_symmetry.space_group_name_H-M   'P 1'
#
loop_
_entity.id
_entity.type
_entity.pdbx_description
1 polymer ?
#
loop_
_entity_poly.entity_id
_entity_poly.type
_entity_poly.pdbx_seq_one_letter_code
_entity_poly.pdbx_strand_id
1 'polypeptide(L)'
;MTNYYHVLGLSEDATPTEIKAAFKRLAVKYHPDKHPGRPEMEEKFKEINMAHQILSDEYEKARFDLKLKYQQFSHSQSRPYTYRPPSADRWKNQARARYSSGRVDYRQNAIATAYAFGITFLIALFVMTGVWIKQSYDDRQLEKLLAERRSTYLDAKQYFEAGEYKTAFELMTSLSFFRTEEKDMKVFKTTMLDQIIEKGDQQFRRSNYNEAIKLYELVQEFAPNLPFYELRQKLAESYKRTNQPEKAIDILKDFLVGEYEIIASLVKIAEIQMDELNNPEEALDHLLIAHRLAVKRYKTYYGEGYALVINEQYLPKSHYYLYTSLADTYLALDDPEMAIKAADWNKYVWPDSAISYVTTGNAYLAMGQRTKACHEFAEAKDRDWRDVLPNVCN
;
A
#
# COMPACT_ATOMS: atom_id res chain seq x y z
N MET A 1 -11.21 14.33 -14.06
CA MET A 1 -11.11 14.29 -12.58
C MET A 1 -11.94 15.44 -12.05
N THR A 2 -12.88 15.16 -11.15
CA THR A 2 -13.82 16.17 -10.65
C THR A 2 -13.09 17.14 -9.73
N ASN A 3 -13.23 18.45 -9.98
CA ASN A 3 -12.62 19.47 -9.12
C ASN A 3 -13.52 19.67 -7.89
N TYR A 4 -13.04 19.31 -6.70
CA TYR A 4 -13.82 19.38 -5.46
C TYR A 4 -14.21 20.81 -5.05
N TYR A 5 -13.43 21.82 -5.45
CA TYR A 5 -13.83 23.22 -5.24
C TYR A 5 -15.07 23.56 -6.07
N HIS A 6 -15.17 23.06 -7.30
CA HIS A 6 -16.37 23.24 -8.12
C HIS A 6 -17.58 22.49 -7.56
N VAL A 7 -17.39 21.30 -6.98
CA VAL A 7 -18.47 20.54 -6.33
C VAL A 7 -19.07 21.33 -5.16
N LEU A 8 -18.24 22.02 -4.39
CA LEU A 8 -18.69 22.90 -3.30
C LEU A 8 -19.08 24.32 -3.79
N GLY A 9 -18.85 24.65 -5.06
CA GLY A 9 -19.11 25.97 -5.63
C GLY A 9 -18.20 27.07 -5.06
N LEU A 10 -16.92 26.73 -4.83
CA LEU A 10 -15.91 27.57 -4.21
C LEU A 10 -14.73 27.83 -5.16
N SER A 11 -13.97 28.89 -4.86
CA SER A 11 -12.67 29.14 -5.48
C SER A 11 -11.60 28.19 -4.91
N GLU A 12 -10.53 27.95 -5.67
CA GLU A 12 -9.37 27.18 -5.21
C GLU A 12 -8.64 27.87 -4.03
N ASP A 13 -8.82 29.19 -3.89
CA ASP A 13 -8.32 30.01 -2.78
C ASP A 13 -9.24 30.02 -1.54
N ALA A 14 -10.30 29.18 -1.53
CA ALA A 14 -11.28 29.20 -0.45
C ALA A 14 -10.67 28.85 0.92
N THR A 15 -11.03 29.64 1.92
CA THR A 15 -10.61 29.45 3.30
C THR A 15 -11.33 28.27 3.95
N PRO A 16 -10.76 27.65 5.01
CA PRO A 16 -11.43 26.55 5.74
C PRO A 16 -12.83 26.92 6.23
N THR A 17 -13.04 28.19 6.59
CA THR A 17 -14.35 28.71 7.00
C THR A 17 -15.37 28.74 5.87
N GLU A 18 -14.95 29.08 4.65
CA GLU A 18 -15.81 29.09 3.46
C GLU A 18 -16.13 27.67 3.00
N ILE A 19 -15.16 26.75 3.07
CA ILE A 19 -15.34 25.32 2.78
C ILE A 19 -16.40 24.70 3.69
N LYS A 20 -16.30 24.96 5.00
CA LYS A 20 -17.26 24.49 6.00
C LYS A 20 -18.65 25.10 5.81
N ALA A 21 -18.72 26.38 5.45
CA ALA A 21 -19.99 27.08 5.22
C ALA A 21 -20.70 26.56 3.96
N ALA A 22 -19.96 26.36 2.86
CA ALA A 22 -20.50 25.82 1.62
C ALA A 22 -21.00 24.39 1.79
N PHE A 23 -20.24 23.55 2.49
CA PHE A 23 -20.66 22.18 2.82
C PHE A 23 -21.97 22.15 3.58
N LYS A 24 -22.10 22.92 4.68
CA LYS A 24 -23.34 22.98 5.45
C LYS A 24 -24.55 23.39 4.60
N ARG A 25 -24.38 24.40 3.74
CA ARG A 25 -25.44 24.87 2.83
C ARG A 25 -25.88 23.78 1.84
N LEU A 26 -24.92 23.05 1.28
CA LEU A 26 -25.18 22.01 0.29
C LEU A 26 -25.70 20.72 0.93
N ALA A 27 -25.17 20.33 2.09
CA ALA A 27 -25.62 19.16 2.85
C ALA A 27 -27.10 19.30 3.25
N VAL A 28 -27.53 20.49 3.69
CA VAL A 28 -28.95 20.76 4.00
C VAL A 28 -29.83 20.74 2.75
N LYS A 29 -29.28 21.10 1.58
CA LYS A 29 -30.01 21.14 0.31
C LYS A 29 -30.16 19.76 -0.34
N TYR A 30 -29.20 18.86 -0.13
CA TYR A 30 -29.17 17.54 -0.77
C TYR A 30 -29.35 16.39 0.22
N HIS A 31 -29.75 16.68 1.46
CA HIS A 31 -29.94 15.67 2.50
C HIS A 31 -30.99 14.61 2.08
N PRO A 32 -30.73 13.29 2.25
CA PRO A 32 -31.65 12.23 1.88
C PRO A 32 -33.01 12.34 2.60
N ASP A 33 -33.03 12.75 3.88
CA ASP A 33 -34.28 12.95 4.63
C ASP A 33 -35.22 14.01 4.02
N LYS A 34 -34.67 15.01 3.32
CA LYS A 34 -35.49 16.04 2.64
C LYS A 34 -35.91 15.61 1.23
N HIS A 35 -35.29 14.56 0.71
CA HIS A 35 -35.47 14.05 -0.65
C HIS A 35 -35.53 12.52 -0.70
N PRO A 36 -36.45 11.87 0.05
CA PRO A 36 -36.55 10.42 0.08
C PRO A 36 -36.87 9.85 -1.30
N GLY A 37 -36.21 8.74 -1.68
CA GLY A 37 -36.45 8.02 -2.93
C GLY A 37 -35.89 8.69 -4.20
N ARG A 38 -35.01 9.70 -4.09
CA ARG A 38 -34.34 10.34 -5.23
C ARG A 38 -32.85 9.95 -5.29
N PRO A 39 -32.46 8.93 -6.07
CA PRO A 39 -31.07 8.46 -6.13
C PRO A 39 -30.10 9.56 -6.62
N GLU A 40 -30.54 10.47 -7.48
CA GLU A 40 -29.73 11.60 -7.96
C GLU A 40 -29.32 12.58 -6.85
N MET A 41 -30.15 12.72 -5.79
CA MET A 41 -29.83 13.59 -4.66
C MET A 41 -28.84 12.91 -3.71
N GLU A 42 -28.96 11.59 -3.57
CA GLU A 42 -28.03 10.77 -2.80
C GLU A 42 -26.63 10.77 -3.43
N GLU A 43 -26.56 10.64 -4.76
CA GLU A 43 -25.29 10.68 -5.50
C GLU A 43 -24.61 12.06 -5.37
N LYS A 44 -25.38 13.15 -5.53
CA LYS A 44 -24.86 14.51 -5.28
C LYS A 44 -24.41 14.72 -3.84
N PHE A 45 -25.14 14.16 -2.87
CA PHE A 45 -24.75 14.24 -1.47
C PHE A 45 -23.44 13.49 -1.20
N LYS A 46 -23.24 12.33 -1.83
CA LYS A 46 -21.97 11.59 -1.79
C LYS A 46 -20.82 12.41 -2.39
N GLU A 47 -21.03 13.06 -3.53
CA GLU A 47 -20.02 13.94 -4.14
C GLU A 47 -19.66 15.14 -3.26
N ILE A 48 -20.67 15.80 -2.66
CA ILE A 48 -20.48 16.94 -1.75
C ILE A 48 -19.71 16.53 -0.49
N ASN A 49 -20.02 15.36 0.08
CA ASN A 49 -19.30 14.81 1.23
C ASN A 49 -17.84 14.53 0.87
N MET A 50 -17.59 13.88 -0.27
CA MET A 50 -16.24 13.58 -0.73
C MET A 50 -15.42 14.85 -0.98
N ALA A 51 -16.04 15.88 -1.58
CA ALA A 51 -15.40 17.17 -1.80
C ALA A 51 -15.02 17.88 -0.49
N HIS A 52 -15.93 17.89 0.49
CA HIS A 52 -15.64 18.46 1.80
C HIS A 52 -14.56 17.68 2.55
N GLN A 53 -14.56 16.34 2.46
CA GLN A 53 -13.56 15.49 3.11
C GLN A 53 -12.14 15.80 2.62
N ILE A 54 -11.95 15.88 1.31
CA ILE A 54 -10.62 16.18 0.72
C ILE A 54 -10.18 17.59 1.07
N LEU A 55 -11.10 18.57 1.05
CA LEU A 55 -10.77 19.98 1.21
C LEU A 55 -10.73 20.47 2.67
N SER A 56 -11.31 19.72 3.61
CA SER A 56 -11.33 20.10 5.03
C SER A 56 -10.11 19.63 5.82
N ASP A 57 -9.43 18.58 5.36
CA ASP A 57 -8.15 18.13 5.91
C ASP A 57 -6.98 18.84 5.21
N GLU A 58 -6.09 19.44 5.98
CA GLU A 58 -5.00 20.28 5.45
C GLU A 58 -4.00 19.49 4.61
N TYR A 59 -3.73 18.23 4.99
CA TYR A 59 -2.79 17.37 4.29
C TYR A 59 -3.39 16.84 2.98
N GLU A 60 -4.63 16.36 3.01
CA GLU A 60 -5.33 15.88 1.82
C GLU A 60 -5.62 17.01 0.83
N LYS A 61 -5.97 18.21 1.32
CA LYS A 61 -6.11 19.42 0.51
C LYS A 61 -4.80 19.76 -0.20
N ALA A 62 -3.67 19.76 0.51
CA ALA A 62 -2.36 20.05 -0.08
C ALA A 62 -1.98 19.04 -1.17
N ARG A 63 -2.25 17.74 -0.96
CA ARG A 63 -2.02 16.69 -1.97
C ARG A 63 -2.91 16.87 -3.20
N PHE A 64 -4.18 17.22 -2.98
CA PHE A 64 -5.13 17.49 -4.06
C PHE A 64 -4.71 18.72 -4.88
N ASP A 65 -4.37 19.83 -4.21
CA ASP A 65 -3.91 21.07 -4.84
C ASP A 65 -2.63 20.85 -5.66
N LEU A 66 -1.68 20.05 -5.15
CA LEU A 66 -0.46 19.68 -5.87
C LEU A 66 -0.75 18.89 -7.15
N LYS A 67 -1.68 17.92 -7.08
CA LYS A 67 -2.09 17.11 -8.23
C LYS A 67 -2.78 17.98 -9.30
N LEU A 68 -3.61 18.94 -8.87
CA LEU A 68 -4.29 19.88 -9.76
C LEU A 68 -3.28 20.78 -10.50
N LYS A 69 -2.28 21.31 -9.79
CA LYS A 69 -1.17 22.08 -10.39
C LYS A 69 -0.37 21.25 -11.39
N TYR A 70 0.00 20.02 -11.04
CA TYR A 70 0.76 19.15 -11.94
C TYR A 70 0.02 18.89 -13.27
N GLN A 71 -1.30 18.67 -13.21
CA GLN A 71 -2.13 18.52 -14.41
C GLN A 71 -2.16 19.79 -15.27
N GLN A 72 -2.31 20.97 -14.66
CA GLN A 72 -2.25 22.26 -15.36
C GLN A 72 -0.87 22.48 -16.04
N PHE A 73 0.23 22.12 -15.36
CA PHE A 73 1.58 22.19 -15.93
C PHE A 73 1.77 21.24 -17.11
N SER A 74 1.26 20.00 -17.03
CA SER A 74 1.40 19.00 -18.10
C SER A 74 0.76 19.41 -19.43
N HIS A 75 -0.33 20.18 -19.39
CA HIS A 75 -1.00 20.71 -20.59
C HIS A 75 -0.29 21.93 -21.21
N SER A 76 0.64 22.57 -20.49
CA SER A 76 1.33 23.79 -20.97
C SER A 76 2.61 23.53 -21.80
N GLN A 77 3.11 22.28 -21.84
CA GLN A 77 4.34 21.92 -22.57
C GLN A 77 4.13 21.48 -24.03
N SER A 78 2.92 21.55 -24.57
CA SER A 78 2.65 21.28 -25.99
C SER A 78 2.74 22.56 -26.85
N ARG A 79 3.90 23.23 -26.87
CA ARG A 79 4.21 24.26 -27.87
C ARG A 79 5.44 23.85 -28.68
N PRO A 80 5.34 23.68 -30.01
CA PRO A 80 6.52 23.46 -30.83
C PRO A 80 7.40 24.70 -30.74
N TYR A 81 8.65 24.53 -30.33
CA TYR A 81 9.63 25.61 -30.33
C TYR A 81 10.00 25.94 -31.79
N THR A 82 9.35 26.95 -32.40
CA THR A 82 9.82 27.49 -33.68
C THR A 82 10.98 28.44 -33.42
N TYR A 83 12.19 27.93 -33.60
CA TYR A 83 13.40 28.75 -33.64
C TYR A 83 13.33 29.69 -34.85
N ARG A 84 13.25 31.01 -34.60
CA ARG A 84 13.37 32.06 -35.62
C ARG A 84 14.75 32.70 -35.45
N PRO A 85 15.72 32.43 -36.34
CA PRO A 85 17.04 33.05 -36.24
C PRO A 85 16.96 34.57 -36.44
N PRO A 86 17.86 35.35 -35.82
CA PRO A 86 17.92 36.81 -35.99
C PRO A 86 18.17 37.21 -37.45
N SER A 87 17.60 38.33 -37.90
CA SER A 87 17.76 38.82 -39.28
C SER A 87 19.23 39.18 -39.60
N ALA A 88 19.68 38.72 -40.77
CA ALA A 88 21.06 38.78 -41.24
C ALA A 88 21.63 40.21 -41.45
N ASP A 89 20.81 41.25 -41.32
CA ASP A 89 21.21 42.62 -41.64
C ASP A 89 21.98 43.32 -40.51
N ARG A 90 21.84 42.86 -39.25
CA ARG A 90 22.56 43.48 -38.12
C ARG A 90 24.04 43.09 -38.07
N TRP A 91 24.44 41.96 -38.66
CA TRP A 91 25.84 41.48 -38.66
C TRP A 91 26.70 42.07 -39.79
N LYS A 92 26.11 42.55 -40.88
CA LYS A 92 26.86 43.06 -42.04
C LYS A 92 27.53 44.42 -41.80
N ASN A 93 26.99 45.24 -40.90
CA ASN A 93 27.47 46.61 -40.70
C ASN A 93 28.53 46.74 -39.60
N GLN A 94 28.60 45.80 -38.66
CA GLN A 94 29.57 45.84 -37.55
C GLN A 94 30.91 45.17 -37.92
N ALA A 95 30.91 44.26 -38.90
CA ALA A 95 32.13 43.56 -39.36
C ALA A 95 33.02 44.41 -40.30
N ARG A 96 32.46 45.43 -40.97
CA ARG A 96 33.21 46.27 -41.93
C ARG A 96 34.09 47.34 -41.30
N ALA A 97 33.94 47.65 -40.01
CA ALA A 97 34.67 48.72 -39.34
C ALA A 97 36.01 48.29 -38.69
N ARG A 98 36.36 47.00 -38.69
CA ARG A 98 37.55 46.49 -37.96
C ARG A 98 38.68 45.91 -38.81
N TYR A 99 38.58 45.89 -40.13
CA TYR A 99 39.68 45.46 -41.00
C TYR A 99 40.21 46.62 -41.84
N SER A 100 41.12 47.38 -41.24
CA SER A 100 42.05 48.26 -41.96
C SER A 100 43.03 47.39 -42.74
N SER A 101 43.11 47.62 -44.05
CA SER A 101 43.91 46.87 -45.00
C SER A 101 45.41 47.15 -44.83
N GLY A 102 46.10 46.34 -44.04
CA GLY A 102 47.52 46.09 -44.26
C GLY A 102 47.68 45.16 -45.47
N ARG A 103 48.67 45.39 -46.34
CA ARG A 103 48.98 44.46 -47.43
C ARG A 103 49.26 43.07 -46.81
N VAL A 104 48.34 42.15 -47.03
CA VAL A 104 48.45 40.77 -46.55
C VAL A 104 49.34 40.00 -47.52
N ASP A 105 50.51 39.58 -47.05
CA ASP A 105 51.39 38.70 -47.82
C ASP A 105 50.82 37.27 -47.81
N TYR A 106 50.01 36.97 -48.82
CA TYR A 106 49.22 35.73 -48.91
C TYR A 106 50.10 34.46 -48.87
N ARG A 107 51.36 34.52 -49.33
CA ARG A 107 52.26 33.36 -49.29
C ARG A 107 52.71 33.01 -47.88
N GLN A 108 53.03 33.99 -47.04
CA GLN A 108 53.44 33.75 -45.64
C GLN A 108 52.26 33.33 -44.75
N ASN A 109 51.09 33.94 -44.96
CA ASN A 109 49.88 33.61 -44.19
C ASN A 109 49.25 32.27 -44.61
N ALA A 110 49.36 31.87 -45.88
CA ALA A 110 48.92 30.53 -46.32
C ALA A 110 49.70 29.43 -45.59
N ILE A 111 51.01 29.60 -45.41
CA ILE A 111 51.85 28.66 -44.66
C ILE A 111 51.47 28.64 -43.17
N ALA A 112 51.32 29.80 -42.54
CA ALA A 112 50.93 29.89 -41.12
C ALA A 112 49.53 29.31 -40.85
N THR A 113 48.56 29.57 -41.73
CA THR A 113 47.21 28.97 -41.64
C THR A 113 47.26 27.46 -41.88
N ALA A 114 48.05 26.98 -42.85
CA ALA A 114 48.24 25.55 -43.09
C ALA A 114 48.85 24.84 -41.85
N TYR A 115 49.83 25.45 -41.17
CA TYR A 115 50.35 24.92 -39.92
C TYR A 115 49.32 24.96 -38.79
N ALA A 116 48.55 26.05 -38.65
CA ALA A 116 47.50 26.13 -37.63
C ALA A 116 46.41 25.05 -37.85
N PHE A 117 45.95 24.85 -39.09
CA PHE A 117 45.04 23.78 -39.45
C PHE A 117 45.65 22.38 -39.26
N GLY A 118 46.92 22.20 -39.61
CA GLY A 118 47.64 20.94 -39.39
C GLY A 118 47.76 20.60 -37.90
N ILE A 119 48.18 21.56 -37.07
CA ILE A 119 48.34 21.38 -35.62
C ILE A 119 46.99 21.12 -34.96
N THR A 120 45.95 21.88 -35.30
CA THR A 120 44.60 21.66 -34.77
C THR A 120 44.02 20.31 -35.20
N PHE A 121 44.25 19.90 -36.45
CA PHE A 121 43.87 18.58 -36.93
C PHE A 121 44.60 17.47 -36.14
N LEU A 122 45.90 17.60 -35.91
CA LEU A 122 46.68 16.65 -35.11
C LEU A 122 46.21 16.57 -33.66
N ILE A 123 45.90 17.72 -33.04
CA ILE A 123 45.31 17.75 -31.68
C ILE A 123 43.94 17.08 -31.67
N ALA A 124 43.08 17.36 -32.65
CA ALA A 124 41.77 16.73 -32.75
C ALA A 124 41.89 15.21 -32.97
N LEU A 125 42.85 14.76 -33.79
CA LEU A 125 43.15 13.35 -34.01
C LEU A 125 43.62 12.69 -32.71
N PHE A 126 44.54 13.33 -31.98
CA PHE A 126 45.02 12.85 -30.69
C PHE A 126 43.89 12.74 -29.66
N VAL A 127 43.05 13.77 -29.52
CA VAL A 127 41.88 13.74 -28.62
C VAL A 127 40.89 12.65 -29.02
N MET A 128 40.55 12.52 -30.31
CA MET A 128 39.66 11.47 -30.80
C MET A 128 40.24 10.07 -30.53
N THR A 129 41.54 9.86 -30.76
CA THR A 129 42.19 8.58 -30.43
C THR A 129 42.18 8.31 -28.93
N GLY A 130 42.40 9.33 -28.08
CA GLY A 130 42.34 9.18 -26.64
C GLY A 130 40.94 8.82 -26.13
N VAL A 131 39.90 9.48 -26.65
CA VAL A 131 38.50 9.16 -26.33
C VAL A 131 38.16 7.75 -26.80
N TRP A 132 38.54 7.37 -28.02
CA TRP A 132 38.30 6.02 -28.56
C TRP A 132 39.01 4.94 -27.74
N ILE A 133 40.26 5.15 -27.35
CA ILE A 133 41.00 4.21 -26.49
C ILE A 133 40.29 4.05 -25.14
N LYS A 134 39.89 5.15 -24.51
CA LYS A 134 39.16 5.11 -23.24
C LYS A 134 37.84 4.36 -23.38
N GLN A 135 37.04 4.70 -24.39
CA GLN A 135 35.76 4.04 -24.65
C GLN A 135 35.94 2.55 -24.93
N SER A 136 36.90 2.17 -25.77
CA SER A 136 37.19 0.75 -26.04
C SER A 136 37.68 -0.02 -24.81
N TYR A 137 38.44 0.63 -23.93
CA TYR A 137 38.84 0.03 -22.66
C TYR A 137 37.64 -0.17 -21.74
N ASP A 138 36.81 0.87 -21.57
CA ASP A 138 35.60 0.84 -20.74
C ASP A 138 34.61 -0.23 -21.24
N ASP A 139 34.43 -0.36 -22.57
CA ASP A 139 33.57 -1.37 -23.20
C ASP A 139 34.05 -2.80 -22.89
N ARG A 140 35.36 -3.06 -22.95
CA ARG A 140 35.92 -4.39 -22.60
C ARG A 140 35.76 -4.73 -21.12
N GLN A 141 35.88 -3.75 -20.23
CA GLN A 141 35.65 -3.97 -18.80
C GLN A 141 34.17 -4.24 -18.54
N LEU A 142 33.29 -3.53 -19.22
CA LEU A 142 31.85 -3.76 -19.17
C LEU A 142 31.50 -5.18 -19.65
N GLU A 143 32.06 -5.64 -20.78
CA GLU A 143 31.83 -6.99 -21.30
C GLU A 143 32.25 -8.07 -20.30
N LYS A 144 33.42 -7.92 -19.66
CA LYS A 144 33.89 -8.84 -18.63
C LYS A 144 32.94 -8.89 -17.44
N LEU A 145 32.50 -7.72 -16.95
CA LEU A 145 31.55 -7.62 -15.85
C LEU A 145 30.21 -8.28 -16.20
N LEU A 146 29.69 -8.06 -17.42
CA LEU A 146 28.45 -8.68 -17.87
C LEU A 146 28.57 -10.19 -18.00
N ALA A 147 29.72 -10.69 -18.47
CA ALA A 147 29.99 -12.12 -18.56
C ALA A 147 30.06 -12.78 -17.17
N GLU A 148 30.73 -12.15 -16.21
CA GLU A 148 30.79 -12.62 -14.82
C GLU A 148 29.40 -12.65 -14.18
N ARG A 149 28.64 -11.55 -14.30
CA ARG A 149 27.25 -11.48 -13.82
C ARG A 149 26.36 -12.54 -14.47
N ARG A 150 26.55 -12.80 -15.77
CA ARG A 150 25.82 -13.86 -16.48
C ARG A 150 26.16 -15.23 -15.93
N SER A 151 27.43 -15.50 -15.61
CA SER A 151 27.86 -16.74 -14.97
C SER A 151 27.14 -16.92 -13.63
N THR A 152 27.18 -15.92 -12.75
CA THR A 152 26.50 -15.95 -11.44
C THR A 152 25.00 -16.23 -11.58
N TYR A 153 24.34 -15.62 -12.58
CA TYR A 153 22.93 -15.89 -12.87
C TYR A 153 22.68 -17.34 -13.29
N LEU A 154 23.55 -17.91 -14.13
CA LEU A 154 23.42 -19.31 -14.56
C LEU A 154 23.65 -20.28 -13.40
N ASP A 155 24.63 -20.00 -12.54
CA ASP A 155 24.87 -20.77 -11.32
C ASP A 155 23.66 -20.71 -10.40
N ALA A 156 23.09 -19.52 -10.18
CA ALA A 156 21.89 -19.34 -9.38
C ALA A 156 20.71 -20.17 -9.92
N LYS A 157 20.55 -20.21 -11.25
CA LYS A 157 19.52 -21.03 -11.89
C LYS A 157 19.75 -22.53 -11.64
N GLN A 158 20.99 -23.00 -11.75
CA GLN A 158 21.34 -24.38 -11.49
C GLN A 158 21.07 -24.78 -10.03
N TYR A 159 21.49 -23.96 -9.07
CA TYR A 159 21.22 -24.22 -7.64
C TYR A 159 19.71 -24.24 -7.35
N PHE A 160 18.96 -23.35 -7.96
CA PHE A 160 17.51 -23.32 -7.79
C PHE A 160 16.83 -24.58 -8.34
N GLU A 161 17.25 -25.06 -9.51
CA GLU A 161 16.76 -26.33 -10.11
C GLU A 161 17.14 -27.55 -9.25
N ALA A 162 18.29 -27.50 -8.57
CA ALA A 162 18.72 -28.54 -7.64
C ALA A 162 17.99 -28.52 -6.29
N GLY A 163 17.17 -27.50 -6.00
CA GLY A 163 16.47 -27.32 -4.73
C GLY A 163 17.25 -26.58 -3.65
N GLU A 164 18.47 -26.11 -3.95
CA GLU A 164 19.32 -25.31 -3.06
C GLU A 164 18.90 -23.84 -3.11
N TYR A 165 17.67 -23.56 -2.65
CA TYR A 165 17.02 -22.26 -2.86
C TYR A 165 17.75 -21.10 -2.22
N LYS A 166 18.28 -21.29 -0.99
CA LYS A 166 19.00 -20.23 -0.27
C LYS A 166 20.21 -19.74 -1.06
N THR A 167 21.07 -20.66 -1.48
CA THR A 167 22.26 -20.35 -2.29
C THR A 167 21.87 -19.66 -3.60
N ALA A 168 20.79 -20.11 -4.26
CA ALA A 168 20.30 -19.44 -5.46
C ALA A 168 19.87 -17.99 -5.19
N PHE A 169 19.15 -17.72 -4.08
CA PHE A 169 18.78 -16.35 -3.71
C PHE A 169 19.97 -15.49 -3.29
N GLU A 170 20.97 -16.05 -2.61
CA GLU A 170 22.20 -15.34 -2.26
C GLU A 170 22.94 -14.89 -3.52
N LEU A 171 23.10 -15.78 -4.50
CA LEU A 171 23.70 -15.45 -5.80
C LEU A 171 22.90 -14.37 -6.53
N MET A 172 21.57 -14.52 -6.61
CA MET A 172 20.72 -13.50 -7.24
C MET A 172 20.72 -12.15 -6.50
N THR A 173 20.90 -12.17 -5.18
CA THR A 173 20.97 -10.95 -4.36
C THR A 173 22.33 -10.28 -4.48
N SER A 174 23.41 -11.06 -4.63
CA SER A 174 24.76 -10.55 -4.89
C SER A 174 24.85 -9.73 -6.17
N LEU A 175 24.00 -10.02 -7.16
CA LEU A 175 23.87 -9.24 -8.40
C LEU A 175 23.30 -7.83 -8.16
N SER A 176 22.73 -7.56 -6.98
CA SER A 176 22.20 -6.27 -6.53
C SER A 176 21.09 -5.71 -7.44
N PHE A 177 21.34 -4.59 -8.12
CA PHE A 177 20.45 -3.99 -9.10
C PHE A 177 20.61 -4.67 -10.46
N PHE A 178 19.47 -4.96 -11.11
CA PHE A 178 19.45 -5.45 -12.49
C PHE A 178 19.40 -4.27 -13.46
N ARG A 179 20.31 -4.28 -14.43
CA ARG A 179 20.36 -3.28 -15.51
C ARG A 179 19.14 -3.43 -16.41
N THR A 180 18.87 -2.39 -17.21
CA THR A 180 17.75 -2.39 -18.17
C THR A 180 17.85 -3.52 -19.19
N GLU A 181 19.07 -3.96 -19.53
CA GLU A 181 19.31 -5.10 -20.44
C GLU A 181 19.10 -6.47 -19.76
N GLU A 182 19.22 -6.57 -18.44
CA GLU A 182 19.18 -7.83 -17.66
C GLU A 182 17.74 -8.19 -17.24
N LYS A 183 16.80 -8.10 -18.19
CA LYS A 183 15.37 -8.32 -17.92
C LYS A 183 15.08 -9.75 -17.47
N ASP A 184 15.78 -10.72 -18.04
CA ASP A 184 15.64 -12.14 -17.71
C ASP A 184 16.06 -12.45 -16.27
N MET A 185 17.14 -11.84 -15.77
CA MET A 185 17.56 -11.98 -14.37
C MET A 185 16.52 -11.40 -13.41
N LYS A 186 15.97 -10.22 -13.75
CA LYS A 186 14.90 -9.59 -12.96
C LYS A 186 13.64 -10.47 -12.92
N VAL A 187 13.21 -10.97 -14.08
CA VAL A 187 12.05 -11.88 -14.19
C VAL A 187 12.31 -13.16 -13.41
N PHE A 188 13.51 -13.73 -13.53
CA PHE A 188 13.87 -14.94 -12.81
C PHE A 188 13.81 -14.74 -11.29
N LYS A 189 14.35 -13.64 -10.75
CA LYS A 189 14.25 -13.32 -9.31
C LYS A 189 12.81 -13.29 -8.83
N THR A 190 11.90 -12.67 -9.60
CA THR A 190 10.47 -12.65 -9.24
C THR A 190 9.84 -14.04 -9.34
N THR A 191 10.15 -14.80 -10.40
CA THR A 191 9.63 -16.16 -10.57
C THR A 191 10.11 -17.11 -9.47
N MET A 192 11.36 -16.98 -9.01
CA MET A 192 11.85 -17.76 -7.88
C MET A 192 11.02 -17.51 -6.62
N LEU A 193 10.75 -16.25 -6.28
CA LEU A 193 9.91 -15.91 -5.13
C LEU A 193 8.52 -16.53 -5.27
N ASP A 194 7.86 -16.34 -6.41
CA ASP A 194 6.52 -16.87 -6.66
C ASP A 194 6.48 -18.40 -6.51
N GLN A 195 7.48 -19.11 -7.03
CA GLN A 195 7.56 -20.57 -6.92
C GLN A 195 7.82 -21.05 -5.49
N ILE A 196 8.61 -20.34 -4.69
CA ILE A 196 8.81 -20.68 -3.28
C ILE A 196 7.54 -20.43 -2.48
N ILE A 197 6.84 -19.33 -2.74
CA ILE A 197 5.54 -19.05 -2.12
C ILE A 197 4.55 -20.16 -2.48
N GLU A 198 4.47 -20.56 -3.74
CA GLU A 198 3.58 -21.64 -4.18
C GLU A 198 3.93 -22.99 -3.51
N LYS A 199 5.22 -23.33 -3.42
CA LYS A 199 5.67 -24.53 -2.70
C LYS A 199 5.32 -24.44 -1.21
N GLY A 200 5.51 -23.29 -0.57
CA GLY A 200 5.13 -23.05 0.82
C GLY A 200 3.63 -23.25 1.03
N ASP A 201 2.82 -22.69 0.14
CA ASP A 201 1.36 -22.83 0.11
C ASP A 201 0.92 -24.28 -0.06
N GLN A 202 1.60 -25.05 -0.90
CA GLN A 202 1.36 -26.48 -1.06
C GLN A 202 1.65 -27.25 0.23
N GLN A 203 2.75 -26.96 0.92
CA GLN A 203 3.08 -27.59 2.20
C GLN A 203 2.10 -27.20 3.29
N PHE A 204 1.69 -25.92 3.33
CA PHE A 204 0.68 -25.42 4.25
C PHE A 204 -0.65 -26.15 4.10
N ARG A 205 -1.15 -26.31 2.86
CA ARG A 205 -2.38 -27.08 2.59
C ARG A 205 -2.30 -28.55 2.98
N ARG A 206 -1.10 -29.12 2.98
CA ARG A 206 -0.83 -30.50 3.44
C ARG A 206 -0.61 -30.59 4.96
N SER A 207 -0.77 -29.49 5.69
CA SER A 207 -0.47 -29.38 7.13
C SER A 207 0.99 -29.69 7.49
N ASN A 208 1.91 -29.61 6.52
CA ASN A 208 3.35 -29.72 6.74
C ASN A 208 3.93 -28.36 7.16
N TYR A 209 3.48 -27.85 8.31
CA TYR A 209 3.76 -26.49 8.75
C TYR A 209 5.25 -26.19 8.94
N ASN A 210 6.05 -27.15 9.43
CA ASN A 210 7.50 -26.98 9.57
C ASN A 210 8.20 -26.72 8.23
N GLU A 211 7.74 -27.35 7.15
CA GLU A 211 8.33 -27.14 5.81
C GLU A 211 7.80 -25.84 5.19
N ALA A 212 6.54 -25.51 5.41
CA ALA A 212 5.97 -24.22 5.01
C ALA A 212 6.71 -23.04 5.66
N ILE A 213 7.02 -23.13 6.96
CA ILE A 213 7.78 -22.13 7.71
C ILE A 213 9.12 -21.86 7.04
N LYS A 214 9.93 -22.90 6.76
CA LYS A 214 11.24 -22.72 6.11
C LYS A 214 11.13 -21.97 4.78
N LEU A 215 10.12 -22.30 3.96
CA LEU A 215 9.92 -21.67 2.66
C LEU A 215 9.46 -20.21 2.80
N TYR A 216 8.57 -19.91 3.74
CA TYR A 216 8.11 -18.54 3.99
C TYR A 216 9.19 -17.66 4.64
N GLU A 217 9.96 -18.19 5.60
CA GLU A 217 11.12 -17.50 6.19
C GLU A 217 12.15 -17.15 5.11
N LEU A 218 12.40 -18.06 4.17
CA LEU A 218 13.29 -17.80 3.04
C LEU A 218 12.81 -16.61 2.20
N VAL A 219 11.51 -16.53 1.90
CA VAL A 219 10.93 -15.38 1.19
C VAL A 219 11.10 -14.09 1.99
N GLN A 220 10.89 -14.13 3.30
CA GLN A 220 11.05 -12.98 4.18
C GLN A 220 12.50 -12.50 4.26
N GLU A 221 13.48 -13.42 4.28
CA GLU A 221 14.92 -13.12 4.28
C GLU A 221 15.32 -12.33 3.03
N PHE A 222 14.86 -12.75 1.85
CA PHE A 222 15.28 -12.16 0.57
C PHE A 222 14.33 -11.09 0.01
N ALA A 223 13.15 -10.92 0.61
CA ALA A 223 12.17 -9.91 0.22
C ALA A 223 11.41 -9.29 1.43
N PRO A 224 12.11 -8.69 2.41
CA PRO A 224 11.50 -8.24 3.67
C PRO A 224 10.45 -7.14 3.50
N ASN A 225 10.60 -6.31 2.46
CA ASN A 225 9.75 -5.15 2.20
C ASN A 225 8.53 -5.44 1.32
N LEU A 226 8.35 -6.68 0.84
CA LEU A 226 7.20 -7.02 0.03
C LEU A 226 5.96 -7.21 0.93
N PRO A 227 4.83 -6.55 0.64
CA PRO A 227 3.63 -6.59 1.47
C PRO A 227 2.84 -7.89 1.25
N PHE A 228 3.45 -9.03 1.53
CA PHE A 228 2.79 -10.33 1.45
C PHE A 228 1.94 -10.60 2.69
N TYR A 229 0.86 -9.84 2.86
CA TYR A 229 -0.07 -10.02 3.99
C TYR A 229 -0.49 -11.49 4.14
N GLU A 230 -0.94 -12.12 3.04
CA GLU A 230 -1.40 -13.51 3.05
C GLU A 230 -0.29 -14.50 3.44
N LEU A 231 0.94 -14.31 2.98
CA LEU A 231 2.07 -15.15 3.34
C LEU A 231 2.38 -15.05 4.83
N ARG A 232 2.39 -13.84 5.38
CA ARG A 232 2.67 -13.62 6.80
C ARG A 232 1.57 -14.20 7.68
N GLN A 233 0.30 -14.11 7.27
CA GLN A 233 -0.82 -14.78 7.95
C GLN A 233 -0.63 -16.31 7.95
N LYS A 234 -0.25 -16.90 6.81
CA LYS A 234 0.05 -18.33 6.71
C LYS A 234 1.28 -18.72 7.54
N LEU A 235 2.31 -17.88 7.59
CA LEU A 235 3.49 -18.10 8.42
C LEU A 235 3.15 -18.05 9.91
N ALA A 236 2.41 -17.03 10.35
CA ALA A 236 1.93 -16.92 11.73
C ALA A 236 1.05 -18.12 12.13
N GLU A 237 0.09 -18.50 11.29
CA GLU A 237 -0.72 -19.70 11.52
C GLU A 237 0.14 -20.97 11.57
N SER A 238 1.17 -21.08 10.72
CA SER A 238 2.10 -22.21 10.76
C SER A 238 2.86 -22.28 12.08
N TYR A 239 3.40 -21.15 12.58
CA TYR A 239 4.06 -21.12 13.89
C TYR A 239 3.12 -21.52 15.01
N LYS A 240 1.88 -20.99 15.01
CA LYS A 240 0.84 -21.38 15.97
C LYS A 240 0.60 -22.89 15.96
N ARG A 241 0.41 -23.48 14.77
CA ARG A 241 0.22 -24.94 14.60
C ARG A 241 1.42 -25.78 15.01
N THR A 242 2.61 -25.19 15.07
CA THR A 242 3.84 -25.83 15.57
C THR A 242 4.15 -25.49 17.03
N ASN A 243 3.17 -24.97 17.78
CA ASN A 243 3.30 -24.63 19.21
C ASN A 243 4.37 -23.55 19.49
N GLN A 244 4.41 -22.53 18.62
CA GLN A 244 5.28 -21.34 18.75
C GLN A 244 4.45 -20.04 18.64
N PRO A 245 3.46 -19.81 19.51
CA PRO A 245 2.52 -18.69 19.41
C PRO A 245 3.18 -17.31 19.52
N GLU A 246 4.27 -17.15 20.28
CA GLU A 246 4.97 -15.87 20.44
C GLU A 246 5.59 -15.41 19.12
N LYS A 247 6.22 -16.34 18.37
CA LYS A 247 6.75 -16.06 17.03
C LYS A 247 5.65 -15.67 16.05
N ALA A 248 4.48 -16.30 16.15
CA ALA A 248 3.34 -15.94 15.33
C ALA A 248 2.90 -14.49 15.58
N ILE A 249 2.87 -14.07 16.85
CA ILE A 249 2.57 -12.69 17.24
C ILE A 249 3.63 -11.72 16.70
N ASP A 250 4.92 -12.03 16.84
CA ASP A 250 6.01 -11.18 16.35
C ASP A 250 5.90 -10.92 14.84
N ILE A 251 5.64 -11.97 14.05
CA ILE A 251 5.44 -11.86 12.59
C ILE A 251 4.25 -10.95 12.24
N LEU A 252 3.18 -10.97 13.04
CA LEU A 252 2.00 -10.13 12.85
C LEU A 252 2.25 -8.68 13.30
N LYS A 253 3.02 -8.47 14.39
CA LYS A 253 3.37 -7.14 14.92
C LYS A 253 4.26 -6.36 13.95
N ASP A 254 5.21 -7.03 13.30
CA ASP A 254 6.08 -6.43 12.27
C ASP A 254 5.28 -5.73 11.14
N PHE A 255 4.06 -6.18 10.88
CA PHE A 255 3.22 -5.68 9.79
C PHE A 255 2.35 -4.46 10.17
N LEU A 256 2.23 -4.13 11.46
CA LEU A 256 1.39 -3.01 11.90
C LEU A 256 1.90 -1.65 11.39
N VAL A 257 3.14 -1.59 10.90
CA VAL A 257 3.78 -0.38 10.33
C VAL A 257 3.38 -0.14 8.86
N GLY A 258 2.74 -1.10 8.18
CA GLY A 258 2.56 -1.13 6.71
C GLY A 258 1.13 -0.95 6.17
N GLU A 259 0.29 -0.10 6.80
CA GLU A 259 -1.07 0.39 6.43
C GLU A 259 -2.18 -0.62 5.99
N TYR A 260 -1.88 -1.79 5.44
CA TYR A 260 -2.86 -2.75 4.95
C TYR A 260 -3.30 -3.71 6.06
N GLU A 261 -4.61 -4.01 6.16
CA GLU A 261 -5.19 -5.05 7.04
C GLU A 261 -4.74 -5.06 8.53
N ILE A 262 -4.37 -3.90 9.08
CA ILE A 262 -3.94 -3.75 10.49
C ILE A 262 -4.97 -4.33 11.46
N ILE A 263 -6.26 -4.07 11.23
CA ILE A 263 -7.35 -4.58 12.07
C ILE A 263 -7.36 -6.10 12.07
N ALA A 264 -7.22 -6.75 10.91
CA ALA A 264 -7.20 -8.20 10.81
C ALA A 264 -5.99 -8.81 11.54
N SER A 265 -4.80 -8.19 11.42
CA SER A 265 -3.61 -8.63 12.16
C SER A 265 -3.78 -8.48 13.67
N LEU A 266 -4.35 -7.37 14.15
CA LEU A 266 -4.59 -7.15 15.58
C LEU A 266 -5.60 -8.15 16.15
N VAL A 267 -6.68 -8.43 15.42
CA VAL A 267 -7.65 -9.47 15.78
C VAL A 267 -6.95 -10.83 15.86
N LYS A 268 -6.09 -11.15 14.89
CA LYS A 268 -5.36 -12.42 14.91
C LYS A 268 -4.38 -12.54 16.07
N ILE A 269 -3.70 -11.45 16.44
CA ILE A 269 -2.85 -11.41 17.63
C ILE A 269 -3.70 -11.67 18.89
N ALA A 270 -4.86 -11.03 18.99
CA ALA A 270 -5.76 -11.21 20.13
C ALA A 270 -6.31 -12.65 20.23
N GLU A 271 -6.66 -13.27 19.10
CA GLU A 271 -7.03 -14.70 19.05
C GLU A 271 -5.90 -15.58 19.62
N ILE A 272 -4.65 -15.37 19.20
CA ILE A 272 -3.51 -16.15 19.70
C ILE A 272 -3.31 -15.92 21.21
N GLN A 273 -3.44 -14.68 21.68
CA GLN A 273 -3.33 -14.34 23.09
C GLN A 273 -4.40 -15.02 23.94
N MET A 274 -5.64 -15.06 23.45
CA MET A 274 -6.75 -15.74 24.12
C MET A 274 -6.58 -17.27 24.11
N ASP A 275 -6.41 -17.85 22.92
CA ASP A 275 -6.53 -19.29 22.71
C ASP A 275 -5.28 -20.07 23.13
N GLU A 276 -4.09 -19.49 22.89
CA GLU A 276 -2.81 -20.21 23.06
C GLU A 276 -2.06 -19.76 24.32
N LEU A 277 -2.20 -18.48 24.71
CA LEU A 277 -1.45 -17.88 25.83
C LEU A 277 -2.31 -17.63 27.08
N ASN A 278 -3.64 -17.78 26.99
CA ASN A 278 -4.59 -17.49 28.06
C ASN A 278 -4.36 -16.10 28.70
N ASN A 279 -4.13 -15.10 27.87
CA ASN A 279 -3.84 -13.72 28.26
C ASN A 279 -4.90 -12.75 27.72
N PRO A 280 -6.09 -12.71 28.34
CA PRO A 280 -7.20 -11.89 27.85
C PRO A 280 -6.94 -10.38 28.00
N GLU A 281 -6.07 -9.95 28.92
CA GLU A 281 -5.71 -8.53 29.10
C GLU A 281 -4.94 -8.01 27.88
N GLU A 282 -3.89 -8.72 27.45
CA GLU A 282 -3.13 -8.31 26.27
C GLU A 282 -3.96 -8.47 24.99
N ALA A 283 -4.86 -9.47 24.91
CA ALA A 283 -5.81 -9.59 23.82
C ALA A 283 -6.72 -8.35 23.71
N LEU A 284 -7.27 -7.89 24.85
CA LEU A 284 -8.14 -6.71 24.90
C LEU A 284 -7.42 -5.46 24.40
N ASP A 285 -6.16 -5.24 24.79
CA ASP A 285 -5.38 -4.07 24.36
C ASP A 285 -5.28 -3.99 22.83
N HIS A 286 -4.96 -5.11 22.17
CA HIS A 286 -4.88 -5.17 20.70
C HIS A 286 -6.24 -4.94 20.04
N LEU A 287 -7.31 -5.52 20.60
CA LEU A 287 -8.68 -5.34 20.10
C LEU A 287 -9.19 -3.91 20.27
N LEU A 288 -8.83 -3.21 21.36
CA LEU A 288 -9.20 -1.81 21.56
C LEU A 288 -8.49 -0.87 20.57
N ILE A 289 -7.25 -1.18 20.21
CA ILE A 289 -6.54 -0.47 19.12
C ILE A 289 -7.28 -0.71 17.80
N ALA A 290 -7.61 -1.96 17.48
CA ALA A 290 -8.34 -2.33 16.28
C ALA A 290 -9.72 -1.66 16.21
N HIS A 291 -10.45 -1.60 17.32
CA HIS A 291 -11.72 -0.88 17.46
C HIS A 291 -11.57 0.60 17.16
N ARG A 292 -10.56 1.28 17.74
CA ARG A 292 -10.32 2.70 17.50
C ARG A 292 -10.03 2.96 16.01
N LEU A 293 -9.25 2.09 15.37
CA LEU A 293 -8.97 2.18 13.94
C LEU A 293 -10.22 1.94 13.10
N ALA A 294 -11.04 0.94 13.44
CA ALA A 294 -12.30 0.65 12.77
C ALA A 294 -13.26 1.83 12.85
N VAL A 295 -13.51 2.35 14.05
CA VAL A 295 -14.38 3.52 14.27
C VAL A 295 -13.85 4.76 13.57
N LYS A 296 -12.54 5.01 13.62
CA LYS A 296 -11.92 6.11 12.86
C LYS A 296 -12.23 5.95 11.37
N ARG A 297 -12.04 4.75 10.82
CA ARG A 297 -12.33 4.45 9.41
C ARG A 297 -13.80 4.67 9.09
N TYR A 298 -14.72 4.19 9.92
CA TYR A 298 -16.16 4.40 9.75
C TYR A 298 -16.52 5.88 9.71
N LYS A 299 -16.01 6.67 10.66
CA LYS A 299 -16.23 8.12 10.70
C LYS A 299 -15.64 8.83 9.48
N THR A 300 -14.50 8.35 8.98
CA THR A 300 -13.88 8.89 7.76
C THR A 300 -14.76 8.67 6.53
N TYR A 301 -15.43 7.51 6.39
CA TYR A 301 -16.26 7.21 5.21
C TYR A 301 -17.72 7.67 5.34
N TYR A 302 -18.32 7.58 6.53
CA TYR A 302 -19.75 7.76 6.75
C TYR A 302 -20.09 8.93 7.70
N GLY A 303 -19.08 9.62 8.25
CA GLY A 303 -19.26 10.70 9.22
C GLY A 303 -19.69 10.21 10.60
N GLU A 304 -20.11 11.15 11.46
CA GLU A 304 -20.54 10.83 12.84
C GLU A 304 -21.82 9.98 12.89
N GLY A 305 -22.61 9.96 11.82
CA GLY A 305 -23.81 9.14 11.69
C GLY A 305 -23.55 7.71 11.21
N TYR A 306 -22.29 7.25 11.16
CA TYR A 306 -21.93 5.94 10.59
C TYR A 306 -22.77 4.77 11.15
N ALA A 307 -23.10 4.82 12.44
CA ALA A 307 -23.86 3.78 13.13
C ALA A 307 -25.30 3.62 12.61
N LEU A 308 -25.83 4.55 11.81
CA LEU A 308 -27.18 4.46 11.23
C LEU A 308 -27.18 3.92 9.80
N VAL A 309 -26.02 3.90 9.14
CA VAL A 309 -25.90 3.63 7.69
C VAL A 309 -25.02 2.42 7.37
N ILE A 310 -24.17 2.00 8.31
CA ILE A 310 -23.33 0.83 8.14
C ILE A 310 -24.17 -0.45 8.13
N ASN A 311 -23.83 -1.35 7.21
CA ASN A 311 -24.35 -2.71 7.16
C ASN A 311 -23.22 -3.68 6.75
N GLU A 312 -23.52 -4.98 6.81
CA GLU A 312 -22.59 -6.06 6.49
C GLU A 312 -21.92 -5.97 5.12
N GLN A 313 -22.59 -5.42 4.10
CA GLN A 313 -22.11 -5.45 2.71
C GLN A 313 -20.88 -4.55 2.51
N TYR A 314 -20.73 -3.55 3.38
CA TYR A 314 -19.69 -2.54 3.26
C TYR A 314 -18.52 -2.73 4.23
N LEU A 315 -18.52 -3.82 5.00
CA LEU A 315 -17.50 -4.08 6.02
C LEU A 315 -16.66 -5.32 5.70
N PRO A 316 -15.32 -5.23 5.88
CA PRO A 316 -14.47 -6.42 5.83
C PRO A 316 -14.86 -7.42 6.93
N LYS A 317 -14.72 -8.72 6.64
CA LYS A 317 -14.95 -9.79 7.62
C LYS A 317 -14.10 -9.65 8.89
N SER A 318 -12.93 -9.03 8.80
CA SER A 318 -12.08 -8.76 9.98
C SER A 318 -12.77 -7.88 11.02
N HIS A 319 -13.71 -7.02 10.62
CA HIS A 319 -14.49 -6.21 11.55
C HIS A 319 -15.55 -7.03 12.27
N TYR A 320 -16.13 -8.04 11.62
CA TYR A 320 -17.00 -9.00 12.31
C TYR A 320 -16.22 -9.74 13.41
N TYR A 321 -15.07 -10.30 13.05
CA TYR A 321 -14.22 -11.01 14.01
C TYR A 321 -13.72 -10.11 15.15
N LEU A 322 -13.44 -8.83 14.86
CA LEU A 322 -13.09 -7.86 15.88
C LEU A 322 -14.13 -7.76 16.99
N TYR A 323 -15.41 -7.61 16.65
CA TYR A 323 -16.46 -7.42 17.66
C TYR A 323 -16.88 -8.72 18.33
N THR A 324 -16.78 -9.88 17.66
CA THR A 324 -16.94 -11.18 18.33
C THR A 324 -15.80 -11.40 19.33
N SER A 325 -14.55 -11.19 18.92
CA SER A 325 -13.39 -11.34 19.82
C SER A 325 -13.45 -10.36 20.99
N LEU A 326 -13.86 -9.10 20.78
CA LEU A 326 -14.09 -8.16 21.89
C LEU A 326 -15.10 -8.71 22.90
N ALA A 327 -16.24 -9.21 22.42
CA ALA A 327 -17.28 -9.72 23.29
C ALA A 327 -16.81 -10.94 24.11
N ASP A 328 -16.12 -11.88 23.47
CA ASP A 328 -15.57 -13.08 24.13
C ASP A 328 -14.45 -12.71 25.12
N THR A 329 -13.56 -11.78 24.76
CA THR A 329 -12.51 -11.27 25.67
C THR A 329 -13.09 -10.56 26.88
N TYR A 330 -14.14 -9.75 26.72
CA TYR A 330 -14.81 -9.12 27.87
C TYR A 330 -15.45 -10.14 28.81
N LEU A 331 -16.04 -11.21 28.28
CA LEU A 331 -16.55 -12.30 29.14
C LEU A 331 -15.43 -13.01 29.90
N ALA A 332 -14.29 -13.26 29.24
CA ALA A 332 -13.13 -13.87 29.90
C ALA A 332 -12.56 -12.98 31.03
N LEU A 333 -12.77 -11.67 30.94
CA LEU A 333 -12.39 -10.68 31.96
C LEU A 333 -13.50 -10.37 32.99
N ASP A 334 -14.60 -11.14 32.99
CA ASP A 334 -15.75 -10.95 33.89
C ASP A 334 -16.41 -9.56 33.76
N ASP A 335 -16.43 -9.00 32.54
CA ASP A 335 -17.14 -7.76 32.20
C ASP A 335 -18.31 -8.04 31.23
N PRO A 336 -19.40 -8.64 31.71
CA PRO A 336 -20.53 -9.01 30.86
C PRO A 336 -21.26 -7.80 30.26
N GLU A 337 -21.19 -6.62 30.89
CA GLU A 337 -21.82 -5.42 30.35
C GLU A 337 -21.13 -4.94 29.07
N MET A 338 -19.80 -4.93 29.05
CA MET A 338 -19.05 -4.57 27.86
C MET A 338 -19.13 -5.66 26.79
N ALA A 339 -19.19 -6.93 27.18
CA ALA A 339 -19.44 -8.04 26.26
C ALA A 339 -20.76 -7.87 25.50
N ILE A 340 -21.84 -7.51 26.21
CA ILE A 340 -23.16 -7.24 25.58
C ILE A 340 -23.05 -6.09 24.58
N LYS A 341 -22.40 -4.97 24.92
CA LYS A 341 -22.26 -3.84 23.99
C LYS A 341 -21.51 -4.21 22.71
N ALA A 342 -20.43 -4.99 22.82
CA ALA A 342 -19.69 -5.46 21.66
C ALA A 342 -20.52 -6.42 20.79
N ALA A 343 -21.24 -7.36 21.42
CA ALA A 343 -22.12 -8.30 20.75
C ALA A 343 -23.33 -7.60 20.08
N ASP A 344 -23.92 -6.58 20.72
CA ASP A 344 -25.05 -5.81 20.19
C ASP A 344 -24.67 -5.04 18.93
N TRP A 345 -23.46 -4.46 18.89
CA TRP A 345 -22.94 -3.87 17.66
C TRP A 345 -22.84 -4.92 16.55
N ASN A 346 -22.36 -6.12 16.86
CA ASN A 346 -22.24 -7.19 15.89
C ASN A 346 -23.61 -7.66 15.38
N LYS A 347 -24.62 -7.77 16.26
CA LYS A 347 -26.02 -8.10 15.89
C LYS A 347 -26.67 -7.02 15.03
N TYR A 348 -26.37 -5.75 15.30
CA TYR A 348 -26.89 -4.65 14.50
C TYR A 348 -26.39 -4.72 13.05
N VAL A 349 -25.09 -5.01 12.88
CA VAL A 349 -24.46 -5.03 11.56
C VAL A 349 -24.65 -6.38 10.84
N TRP A 350 -24.58 -7.50 11.57
CA TRP A 350 -24.68 -8.88 11.09
C TRP A 350 -25.77 -9.64 11.88
N PRO A 351 -27.06 -9.35 11.65
CA PRO A 351 -28.16 -9.91 12.43
C PRO A 351 -28.33 -11.42 12.29
N ASP A 352 -27.80 -12.03 11.23
CA ASP A 352 -27.86 -13.48 11.00
C ASP A 352 -26.75 -14.24 11.75
N SER A 353 -25.86 -13.52 12.45
CA SER A 353 -24.77 -14.09 13.24
C SER A 353 -25.27 -14.76 14.53
N ALA A 354 -25.44 -16.07 14.50
CA ALA A 354 -25.82 -16.84 15.69
C ALA A 354 -24.87 -16.67 16.88
N ILE A 355 -23.56 -16.58 16.63
CA ILE A 355 -22.54 -16.49 17.70
C ILE A 355 -22.75 -15.26 18.60
N SER A 356 -23.19 -14.13 18.03
CA SER A 356 -23.39 -12.91 18.79
C SER A 356 -24.56 -13.03 19.78
N TYR A 357 -25.59 -13.79 19.44
CA TYR A 357 -26.69 -14.12 20.36
C TYR A 357 -26.21 -15.07 21.47
N VAL A 358 -25.37 -16.06 21.13
CA VAL A 358 -24.77 -16.96 22.13
C VAL A 358 -23.92 -16.17 23.13
N THR A 359 -23.04 -15.29 22.65
CA THR A 359 -22.19 -14.46 23.51
C THR A 359 -23.02 -13.54 24.41
N THR A 360 -24.07 -12.87 23.89
CA THR A 360 -24.99 -12.09 24.74
C THR A 360 -25.74 -12.96 25.75
N GLY A 361 -26.18 -14.16 25.36
CA GLY A 361 -26.82 -15.10 26.27
C GLY A 361 -25.91 -15.50 27.43
N ASN A 362 -24.66 -15.83 27.14
CA ASN A 362 -23.63 -16.13 28.14
C ASN A 362 -23.37 -14.93 29.07
N ALA A 363 -23.32 -13.71 28.52
CA ALA A 363 -23.19 -12.50 29.31
C ALA A 363 -24.37 -12.29 30.28
N TYR A 364 -25.60 -12.48 29.82
CA TYR A 364 -26.77 -12.41 30.70
C TYR A 364 -26.77 -13.51 31.77
N LEU A 365 -26.25 -14.70 31.47
CA LEU A 365 -26.07 -15.74 32.49
C LEU A 365 -25.08 -15.34 33.56
N ALA A 366 -23.93 -14.78 33.18
CA ALA A 366 -22.93 -14.28 34.12
C ALA A 366 -23.55 -13.22 35.07
N MET A 367 -24.46 -12.40 34.56
CA MET A 367 -25.22 -11.42 35.35
C MET A 367 -26.42 -12.00 36.13
N GLY A 368 -26.67 -13.31 36.07
CA GLY A 368 -27.83 -13.96 36.69
C GLY A 368 -29.18 -13.68 36.01
N GLN A 369 -29.20 -13.05 34.84
CA GLN A 369 -30.41 -12.68 34.09
C GLN A 369 -30.92 -13.83 33.21
N ARG A 370 -31.31 -14.95 33.85
CA ARG A 370 -31.68 -16.21 33.17
C ARG A 370 -32.74 -16.07 32.07
N THR A 371 -33.79 -15.27 32.30
CA THR A 371 -34.86 -15.07 31.31
C THR A 371 -34.35 -14.42 30.03
N LYS A 372 -33.46 -13.43 30.15
CA LYS A 372 -32.86 -12.78 28.98
C LYS A 372 -31.89 -13.72 28.28
N ALA A 373 -31.07 -14.44 29.04
CA ALA A 373 -30.18 -15.44 28.47
C ALA A 373 -30.94 -16.51 27.68
N CYS A 374 -32.06 -17.02 28.21
CA CYS A 374 -32.90 -17.99 27.51
C CYS A 374 -33.43 -17.44 26.18
N HIS A 375 -33.88 -16.18 26.16
CA HIS A 375 -34.33 -15.51 24.94
C HIS A 375 -33.20 -15.44 23.89
N GLU A 376 -32.01 -15.00 24.28
CA GLU A 376 -30.84 -14.94 23.40
C GLU A 376 -30.44 -16.31 22.84
N PHE A 377 -30.49 -17.36 23.66
CA PHE A 377 -30.21 -18.72 23.20
C PHE A 377 -31.27 -19.27 22.24
N ALA A 378 -32.53 -18.85 22.38
CA ALA A 378 -33.57 -19.20 21.41
C ALA A 378 -33.30 -18.52 20.06
N GLU A 379 -32.99 -17.22 20.07
CA GLU A 379 -32.61 -16.46 18.87
C GLU A 379 -31.37 -17.07 18.16
N ALA A 380 -30.39 -17.55 18.93
CA ALA A 380 -29.23 -18.25 18.38
C ALA A 380 -29.63 -19.55 17.65
N LYS A 381 -30.54 -20.35 18.24
CA LYS A 381 -31.04 -21.60 17.61
C LYS A 381 -31.80 -21.33 16.32
N ASP A 382 -32.61 -20.28 16.29
CA ASP A 382 -33.36 -19.88 15.09
C ASP A 382 -32.42 -19.46 13.92
N ARG A 383 -31.15 -19.17 14.22
CA ARG A 383 -30.08 -18.85 13.27
C ARG A 383 -29.13 -20.03 13.04
N ASP A 384 -29.65 -21.25 13.12
CA ASP A 384 -28.92 -22.50 12.87
C ASP A 384 -27.72 -22.76 13.80
N TRP A 385 -27.72 -22.24 15.04
CA TRP A 385 -26.72 -22.64 16.03
C TRP A 385 -26.86 -24.13 16.40
N ARG A 386 -25.78 -24.90 16.27
CA ARG A 386 -25.80 -26.36 16.44
C ARG A 386 -25.11 -26.86 17.71
N ASP A 387 -24.28 -26.03 18.34
CA ASP A 387 -23.55 -26.45 19.52
C ASP A 387 -24.43 -26.44 20.77
N VAL A 388 -24.00 -27.18 21.79
CA VAL A 388 -24.74 -27.35 23.03
C VAL A 388 -24.82 -26.01 23.77
N LEU A 389 -26.04 -25.53 23.98
CA LEU A 389 -26.30 -24.33 24.78
C LEU A 389 -26.60 -24.70 26.24
N PRO A 390 -26.27 -23.81 27.21
CA PRO A 390 -26.62 -24.02 28.61
C PRO A 390 -28.13 -24.28 28.78
N ASN A 391 -28.48 -25.23 29.64
CA ASN A 391 -29.90 -25.52 29.93
C ASN A 391 -30.45 -24.53 30.96
N VAL A 392 -30.89 -23.36 30.47
CA VAL A 392 -31.35 -22.24 31.32
C VAL A 392 -32.82 -21.88 31.13
N CYS A 393 -33.46 -22.52 30.17
CA CYS A 393 -34.86 -22.30 29.80
C CYS A 393 -35.83 -23.24 30.55
N ASN A 394 -35.32 -24.08 31.46
CA ASN A 394 -36.09 -25.04 32.26
C ASN A 394 -36.31 -24.58 33.70
#